data_AF-A0A7G8HFY3-F1
#
_entry.id   AF-A0A7G8HFY3-F1
#
_cell.length_a   1.000
_cell.length_b   1.000
_cell.length_c   1.000
_cell.angle_alpha   90.00
_cell.angle_beta   90.00
_cell.angle_gamma   90.00
#
_symmetry.space_group_name_H-M   'P 1'
#
loop_
_entity.id
_entity.type
_entity.pdbx_description
1 polymer ?
#
loop_
_entity_poly.entity_id
_entity_poly.type
_entity_poly.pdbx_seq_one_letter_code
_entity_poly.pdbx_strand_id
1 'polypeptide(L)' 'MTVASAGVYSGKPRPAVVVQANRWLQGHPSVTLCPIISTLLDAPLLRIPVDPNDSNGQLKP' A
#
# COMPACT_ATOMS: atom_id res chain seq x y z
N MET A 1 -3.44 -7.37 -4.43
CA MET A 1 -2.30 -7.03 -5.29
C MET A 1 -1.07 -6.86 -4.41
N THR A 2 0.06 -7.49 -4.76
CA THR A 2 1.34 -7.31 -4.06
C THR A 2 2.34 -6.63 -4.99
N VAL A 3 3.17 -5.75 -4.43
CA VAL A 3 4.17 -4.97 -5.18
C VAL A 3 5.51 -5.05 -4.46
N ALA A 4 6.60 -5.07 -5.22
CA ALA A 4 7.96 -4.89 -4.74
C ALA A 4 8.70 -3.90 -5.65
N SER A 5 9.54 -3.05 -5.07
CA SER A 5 10.44 -2.14 -5.78
C SER A 5 11.78 -2.03 -5.06
N ALA A 6 12.80 -1.46 -5.71
CA ALA A 6 14.09 -1.28 -5.09
C ALA A 6 13.99 -0.39 -3.83
N GLY A 7 14.62 -0.83 -2.73
CA GLY A 7 14.66 -0.10 -1.46
C GLY A 7 14.43 -1.00 -0.23
N VAL A 8 14.87 -0.53 0.94
CA VAL A 8 14.82 -1.29 2.20
C VAL A 8 13.39 -1.63 2.61
N TYR A 9 12.43 -0.74 2.34
CA TYR A 9 11.02 -0.92 2.71
C TYR A 9 10.19 -1.61 1.62
N SER A 10 10.58 -1.44 0.35
CA SER A 10 9.80 -1.91 -0.81
C SER A 10 10.37 -3.18 -1.45
N GLY A 11 11.54 -3.66 -1.04
CA GLY A 11 12.21 -4.81 -1.67
C GLY A 11 11.51 -6.16 -1.45
N LYS A 12 10.65 -6.26 -0.43
CA LYS A 12 9.84 -7.46 -0.19
C LYS A 12 8.44 -7.25 -0.80
N PRO A 13 7.86 -8.26 -1.48
CA PRO A 13 6.48 -8.18 -1.94
C PRO A 13 5.53 -7.89 -0.78
N ARG A 14 4.76 -6.80 -0.88
CA ARG A 14 3.80 -6.38 0.14
C ARG A 14 2.50 -5.90 -0.51
N PRO A 15 1.36 -6.01 0.19
CA PRO A 15 0.14 -5.33 -0.22
C PRO A 15 0.37 -3.81 -0.31
N ALA A 16 -0.34 -3.15 -1.21
CA ALA A 16 -0.28 -1.70 -1.39
C ALA A 16 -1.64 -1.16 -1.83
N VAL A 17 -1.90 0.11 -1.53
CA VAL A 17 -3.07 0.84 -2.01
C VAL A 17 -2.65 1.82 -3.11
N VAL A 18 -3.41 1.86 -4.20
CA VAL A 18 -3.20 2.85 -5.28
C VAL A 18 -3.82 4.17 -4.82
N VAL A 19 -3.03 5.24 -4.86
CA VAL A 19 -3.47 6.60 -4.49
C VAL A 19 -3.53 7.55 -5.68
N GLN A 20 -3.13 7.08 -6.86
CA GLN A 20 -3.22 7.84 -8.11
C GLN A 20 -4.68 8.10 -8.49
N ALA A 21 -4.99 9.36 -8.82
CA ALA A 21 -6.33 9.73 -9.25
C ALA A 21 -6.70 9.06 -10.58
N ASN A 22 -7.95 8.60 -10.68
CA ASN A 22 -8.44 7.79 -11.81
C ASN A 22 -8.21 8.42 -13.18
N ARG A 23 -8.27 9.76 -13.29
CA ARG A 23 -8.02 10.49 -14.55
C ARG A 23 -6.64 10.21 -15.15
N TRP A 24 -5.66 9.85 -14.31
CA TRP A 24 -4.27 9.59 -14.72
C TRP A 24 -3.96 8.09 -14.85
N LEU A 25 -4.95 7.21 -14.72
CA LEU A 25 -4.71 5.77 -14.87
C LEU A 25 -4.50 5.38 -16.34
N GLN A 26 -5.07 6.14 -17.28
CA GLN A 26 -4.85 5.93 -18.70
C GLN A 26 -3.65 6.76 -19.18
N GLY A 27 -2.79 6.16 -20.02
CA GLY A 27 -1.69 6.86 -20.66
C GLY A 27 -0.37 6.94 -19.88
N HIS A 28 -0.29 6.34 -18.69
CA HIS A 28 0.94 6.27 -17.91
C HIS A 28 1.38 4.81 -17.66
N PRO A 29 2.66 4.48 -17.87
CA PRO A 29 3.18 3.13 -17.62
C PRO A 29 3.41 2.83 -16.13
N SER A 30 3.05 3.74 -15.24
CA SER A 30 3.25 3.63 -13.79
C SER A 30 2.04 4.14 -13.00
N VAL A 31 1.95 3.68 -11.76
CA VAL A 31 0.93 4.10 -10.79
C VAL A 31 1.57 4.52 -9.48
N THR A 32 0.97 5.52 -8.83
CA THR A 32 1.35 5.95 -7.49
C THR A 32 0.65 5.09 -6.44
N LEU A 33 1.41 4.51 -5.51
CA LEU A 33 0.92 3.61 -4.47
C LEU A 33 1.55 3.90 -3.11
N CYS A 34 0.86 3.48 -2.05
CA CYS A 34 1.36 3.46 -0.68
C CYS A 34 1.48 2.00 -0.20
N PRO A 35 2.67 1.54 0.22
CA PRO A 35 2.84 0.20 0.78
C PRO A 35 2.08 0.04 2.10
N ILE A 36 1.51 -1.14 2.31
CA ILE A 36 0.91 -1.55 3.58
C ILE A 36 1.94 -2.34 4.38
N ILE A 37 2.08 -2.01 5.67
CA ILE A 37 2.97 -2.68 6.60
C ILE A 37 2.19 -3.15 7.82
N SER A 38 2.57 -4.30 8.39
CA SER A 38 2.02 -4.86 9.64
C SER A 38 2.88 -4.51 10.87
N THR A 39 3.91 -3.69 10.66
CA THR A 39 4.68 -3.14 11.77
C THR A 39 3.93 -1.93 12.29
N LEU A 40 3.24 -2.11 13.40
CA LEU A 40 2.48 -1.05 14.06
C LEU A 40 3.46 -0.02 14.66
N LEU A 41 3.29 1.24 14.28
CA LEU A 41 4.04 2.36 14.83
C LEU A 41 3.07 3.53 15.06
N ASP A 42 3.12 4.10 16.25
CA ASP A 42 2.26 5.21 16.65
C ASP A 42 2.67 6.50 15.93
N ALA A 43 2.04 6.76 14.79
CA ALA A 43 2.28 7.92 13.93
C ALA A 43 1.04 8.28 13.11
N PRO A 44 -0.07 8.68 13.75
CA PRO A 44 -1.40 8.78 13.12
C PRO A 44 -1.47 9.78 11.96
N LEU A 45 -0.60 10.79 11.93
CA LEU A 45 -0.53 11.75 10.82
C LEU A 45 0.11 11.18 9.55
N LEU A 46 0.89 10.10 9.67
CA LEU A 46 1.66 9.50 8.58
C LEU A 46 1.24 8.05 8.28
N ARG A 47 0.57 7.38 9.23
CA ARG A 47 0.13 5.99 9.14
C ARG A 47 -1.35 5.91 9.49
N ILE A 48 -2.14 5.62 8.46
CA ILE A 48 -3.57 5.36 8.61
C ILE A 48 -3.72 3.90 9.03
N PRO A 49 -4.34 3.59 10.20
CA PRO A 49 -4.59 2.22 10.60
C PRO A 49 -5.62 1.59 9.65
N VAL A 50 -5.39 0.33 9.29
CA VAL A 50 -6.33 -0.43 8.47
C VAL A 50 -6.48 -1.83 9.05
N ASP A 51 -7.62 -2.09 9.69
CA ASP A 51 -7.90 -3.41 10.26
C ASP A 51 -8.25 -4.43 9.16
N PRO A 52 -7.78 -5.68 9.26
CA PRO A 52 -8.22 -6.77 8.40
C PRO A 52 -9.73 -6.97 8.41
N ASN A 53 -10.29 -7.19 7.22
CA ASN A 53 -11.68 -7.62 7.07
C ASN A 53 -11.86 -8.42 5.77
N ASP A 54 -13.03 -9.05 5.65
CA ASP A 54 -13.36 -9.93 4.51
C ASP A 54 -13.31 -9.21 3.15
N SER A 55 -13.44 -7.89 3.13
CA SER A 55 -13.48 -7.09 1.89
C SER A 55 -12.12 -6.53 1.45
N ASN A 56 -11.14 -6.41 2.36
CA ASN A 56 -9.86 -5.76 2.08
C ASN A 56 -8.70 -6.73 1.84
N GLY A 57 -8.92 -8.03 2.07
CA GLY A 57 -7.94 -9.08 1.79
C GLY A 57 -6.67 -8.99 2.63
N GLN A 58 -6.66 -8.24 3.73
CA GLN A 58 -5.56 -8.24 4.69
C GLN A 58 -5.71 -9.43 5.65
N LEU A 59 -4.58 -10.06 5.99
CA LEU A 59 -4.56 -11.25 6.84
C LEU A 59 -4.19 -10.93 8.30
N LYS A 60 -3.60 -9.76 8.53
CA LYS A 60 -3.11 -9.33 9.84
C LYS A 60 -3.11 -7.81 9.93
N PRO A 61 -3.29 -7.26 11.14
CA PRO A 61 -3.03 -5.85 11.41
C PRO A 61 -1.55 -5.50 11.19
#